data_AF-A0A532U8J6-F1
#
_entry.id   AF-A0A532U8J6-F1
#
_cell.length_a   1.000
_cell.length_b   1.000
_cell.length_c   1.000
_cell.angle_alpha   90.00
_cell.angle_beta   90.00
_cell.angle_gamma   90.00
#
_symmetry.space_group_name_H-M   'P 1'
#
loop_
_entity.id
_entity.type
_entity.pdbx_description
1 polymer ?
#
loop_
_entity_poly.entity_id
_entity_poly.type
_entity_poly.pdbx_seq_one_letter_code
_entity_poly.pdbx_strand_id
1 'polypeptide(L)'
;MALAREDELFYTSLESSIGCHYMALTGKGVCFLSLNRSEEEFLQELKDSGIKTLRRDDLKGGFVKRELEGYFARELRHFQTPIDLLWGTTFERRVWQELSRIPYGETRSYQEVAESVGVPRGYRAVGRAVGKNPIGIIIPCHRVILSDGGLGGFGAGLEAKRYLLNLEGHPISP
;
A
#
# COMPACT_ATOMS: atom_id res chain seq x y z
N MET A 1 -12.64 -19.38 1.07
CA MET A 1 -11.73 -20.35 1.70
C MET A 1 -10.68 -19.55 2.44
N ALA A 2 -10.79 -19.42 3.77
CA ALA A 2 -9.84 -18.64 4.58
C ALA A 2 -8.59 -19.50 4.80
N LEU A 3 -7.44 -19.04 4.30
CA LEU A 3 -6.13 -19.63 4.60
C LEU A 3 -5.86 -19.50 6.11
N ALA A 4 -5.20 -20.51 6.68
CA ALA A 4 -4.79 -20.56 8.08
C ALA A 4 -4.19 -19.20 8.49
N ARG A 5 -4.93 -18.45 9.31
CA ARG A 5 -4.49 -17.15 9.80
C ARG A 5 -3.44 -17.42 10.87
N GLU A 6 -2.27 -16.79 10.77
CA GLU A 6 -1.36 -16.75 11.92
C GLU A 6 -2.14 -16.19 13.11
N ASP A 7 -2.11 -16.90 14.24
CA ASP A 7 -2.90 -16.53 15.41
C ASP A 7 -2.43 -15.21 16.03
N GLU A 8 -1.16 -14.84 15.82
CA GLU A 8 -0.53 -13.62 16.35
C GLU A 8 0.20 -12.82 15.27
N LEU A 9 -0.16 -11.54 15.13
CA LEU A 9 0.58 -10.55 14.36
C LEU A 9 1.25 -9.54 15.28
N PHE A 10 2.37 -8.99 14.79
CA PHE A 10 2.99 -7.82 15.41
C PHE A 10 2.58 -6.56 14.66
N TYR A 11 2.56 -5.42 15.33
CA TYR A 11 2.41 -4.15 14.64
C TYR A 11 3.29 -3.05 15.21
N THR A 12 3.56 -2.06 14.39
CA THR A 12 4.32 -0.85 14.72
C THR A 12 3.68 0.37 14.05
N SER A 13 4.19 1.56 14.36
CA SER A 13 3.84 2.79 13.68
C SER A 13 5.05 3.64 13.26
N LEU A 14 4.79 4.54 12.30
CA LEU A 14 5.71 5.57 11.83
C LEU A 14 4.92 6.85 11.56
N GLU A 15 5.40 7.98 12.06
CA GLU A 15 4.92 9.31 11.65
C GLU A 15 5.67 9.80 10.41
N SER A 16 4.95 10.46 9.50
CA SER A 16 5.54 11.05 8.30
C SER A 16 4.86 12.37 7.93
N SER A 17 5.31 12.99 6.84
CA SER A 17 4.70 14.19 6.27
C SER A 17 3.26 14.02 5.78
N ILE A 18 2.76 12.79 5.66
CA ILE A 18 1.36 12.50 5.29
C ILE A 18 0.57 11.84 6.45
N GLY A 19 1.05 11.96 7.69
CA GLY A 19 0.37 11.49 8.89
C GLY A 19 0.97 10.21 9.48
N CYS A 20 0.23 9.58 10.39
CA CYS A 20 0.66 8.35 11.07
C CYS A 20 0.34 7.12 10.21
N HIS A 21 1.27 6.16 10.20
CA HIS A 21 1.19 4.92 9.45
C HIS A 21 1.32 3.74 10.39
N TYR A 22 0.42 2.77 10.26
CA TYR A 22 0.46 1.55 11.05
C TYR A 22 0.74 0.36 10.14
N MET A 23 1.64 -0.52 10.58
CA MET A 23 2.08 -1.69 9.81
C MET A 23 1.89 -2.94 10.65
N ALA A 24 1.24 -3.95 10.08
CA ALA A 24 1.15 -5.29 10.66
C ALA A 24 2.14 -6.24 9.98
N LEU A 25 2.74 -7.13 10.77
CA LEU A 25 3.80 -8.04 10.38
C LEU A 25 3.48 -9.48 10.77
N THR A 26 3.72 -10.40 9.84
CA THR A 26 3.81 -11.84 10.08
C THR A 26 5.27 -12.23 10.32
N GLY A 27 5.53 -13.52 10.54
CA GLY A 27 6.90 -14.05 10.50
C GLY A 27 7.60 -13.91 9.14
N LYS A 28 6.85 -13.62 8.06
CA LYS A 28 7.38 -13.55 6.68
C LYS A 28 7.58 -12.14 6.17
N GLY A 29 6.91 -11.14 6.74
CA GLY A 29 7.00 -9.76 6.27
C GLY A 29 5.81 -8.88 6.67
N VAL A 30 5.74 -7.71 6.05
CA VAL A 30 4.61 -6.79 6.21
C VAL A 30 3.40 -7.36 5.49
N CYS A 31 2.29 -7.54 6.20
CA CYS A 31 1.04 -8.02 5.61
C CYS A 31 0.02 -6.90 5.41
N PHE A 32 0.08 -5.84 6.24
CA PHE A 32 -0.81 -4.69 6.17
C PHE A 32 -0.03 -3.41 6.46
N LEU A 33 -0.32 -2.34 5.72
CA LEU A 33 0.22 -0.99 5.93
C LEU A 33 -0.88 0.02 5.63
N SER A 34 -1.44 0.60 6.70
CA SER A 34 -2.43 1.67 6.61
C SER A 34 -1.74 3.03 6.61
N LEU A 35 -2.30 3.97 5.85
CA LEU A 35 -1.75 5.31 5.66
C LEU A 35 -2.72 6.35 6.21
N ASN A 36 -2.21 7.25 7.04
CA ASN A 36 -2.93 8.40 7.59
C ASN A 36 -4.23 8.01 8.29
N ARG A 37 -4.14 7.04 9.21
CA ARG A 37 -5.29 6.54 9.98
C ARG A 37 -4.94 6.49 11.46
N SER A 38 -5.97 6.46 12.30
CA SER A 38 -5.77 6.25 13.73
C SER A 38 -5.40 4.80 14.04
N GLU A 39 -4.81 4.57 15.23
CA GLU A 39 -4.50 3.22 15.72
C GLU A 39 -5.78 2.39 15.84
N GLU A 40 -6.87 2.99 16.32
CA GLU A 40 -8.16 2.35 16.51
C GLU A 40 -8.74 1.86 15.19
N GLU A 41 -8.71 2.68 14.14
CA GLU A 41 -9.17 2.30 12.80
C GLU A 41 -8.36 1.14 12.23
N PHE A 42 -7.02 1.19 12.36
CA PHE A 42 -6.13 0.12 11.93
C PHE A 42 -6.38 -1.19 12.68
N LEU A 43 -6.48 -1.13 14.01
CA LEU A 43 -6.74 -2.30 14.83
C LEU A 43 -8.12 -2.90 14.55
N GLN A 44 -9.13 -2.06 14.32
CA GLN A 44 -10.47 -2.52 13.98
C GLN A 44 -10.50 -3.23 12.62
N GLU A 45 -9.82 -2.69 11.61
CA GLU A 45 -9.76 -3.30 10.28
C GLU A 45 -9.11 -4.71 10.29
N LEU A 46 -8.06 -4.89 11.10
CA LEU A 46 -7.42 -6.19 11.26
C LEU A 46 -8.29 -7.19 12.05
N LYS A 47 -9.04 -6.71 13.06
CA LYS A 47 -10.04 -7.51 13.77
C LYS A 47 -11.19 -7.95 12.88
N ASP A 48 -11.69 -7.06 12.02
CA ASP A 48 -12.76 -7.37 11.06
C ASP A 48 -12.29 -8.35 9.99
N SER A 49 -10.99 -8.29 9.65
CA SER A 49 -10.30 -9.29 8.83
C SER A 49 -10.08 -10.61 9.57
N GLY A 50 -10.51 -10.69 10.84
CA GLY A 50 -10.49 -11.82 11.77
C GLY A 50 -9.11 -12.30 12.18
N ILE A 51 -8.16 -11.37 12.30
CA ILE A 51 -6.97 -11.53 13.13
C ILE A 51 -7.40 -11.41 14.59
N LYS A 52 -6.97 -12.36 15.42
CA LYS A 52 -7.40 -12.45 16.83
C LYS A 52 -6.40 -11.81 17.79
N THR A 53 -5.11 -12.04 17.57
CA THR A 53 -4.06 -11.50 18.43
C THR A 53 -3.20 -10.51 17.64
N LEU A 54 -3.14 -9.28 18.14
CA LEU A 54 -2.21 -8.26 17.67
C LEU A 54 -1.42 -7.74 18.85
N ARG A 55 -0.10 -7.68 18.70
CA ARG A 55 0.80 -7.16 19.72
C ARG A 55 1.66 -6.04 19.14
N ARG A 56 1.71 -4.91 19.83
CA ARG A 56 2.65 -3.84 19.46
C ARG A 56 4.08 -4.29 19.75
N ASP A 57 4.94 -4.20 18.75
CA ASP A 57 6.37 -4.50 18.86
C ASP A 57 7.13 -3.66 17.82
N ASP A 58 7.61 -2.50 18.26
CA ASP A 58 8.30 -1.55 17.39
C ASP A 58 9.68 -2.05 16.93
N LEU A 59 10.28 -3.02 17.65
CA LEU A 59 11.56 -3.61 17.27
C LEU A 59 11.39 -4.54 16.07
N LYS A 60 10.32 -5.34 16.07
CA LYS A 60 10.01 -6.23 14.93
C LYS A 60 9.72 -5.47 13.65
N GLY A 61 9.19 -4.25 13.74
CA GLY A 61 8.94 -3.37 12.60
C GLY A 61 10.11 -2.49 12.17
N GLY A 62 11.28 -2.57 12.83
CA GLY A 62 12.38 -1.63 12.59
C GLY A 62 12.91 -1.61 11.16
N PHE A 63 12.87 -2.73 10.44
CA PHE A 63 13.37 -2.78 9.05
C PHE A 63 12.48 -1.98 8.09
N VAL A 64 11.15 -2.17 8.14
CA VAL A 64 10.22 -1.42 7.29
C VAL A 64 10.19 0.06 7.67
N LYS A 65 10.30 0.39 8.97
CA LYS A 65 10.36 1.79 9.42
C LYS A 65 11.54 2.52 8.80
N ARG A 66 12.74 1.93 8.85
CA ARG A 66 13.94 2.52 8.24
C ARG A 66 13.79 2.74 6.74
N GLU A 67 13.18 1.79 6.02
CA GLU A 67 12.97 1.98 4.59
C GLU A 67 11.94 3.07 4.28
N LEU A 68 10.86 3.16 5.05
CA LEU A 68 9.86 4.22 4.91
C LEU A 68 10.44 5.60 5.27
N GLU A 69 11.25 5.69 6.34
CA GLU A 69 11.98 6.90 6.70
C GLU A 69 12.89 7.37 5.55
N GLY A 70 13.68 6.45 4.98
CA GLY A 70 14.50 6.74 3.81
C GLY A 70 13.68 7.14 2.57
N TYR A 71 12.51 6.54 2.38
CA TYR A 71 11.60 6.91 1.29
C TYR A 71 11.09 8.35 1.46
N PHE A 72 10.60 8.69 2.66
CA PHE A 72 10.13 10.05 2.95
C PHE A 72 11.27 11.09 2.91
N ALA A 73 12.50 10.68 3.21
CA ALA A 73 13.71 11.49 3.07
C ALA A 73 14.21 11.62 1.62
N ARG A 74 13.58 10.93 0.64
CA ARG A 74 14.01 10.85 -0.78
C ARG A 74 15.34 10.12 -0.99
N GLU A 75 15.79 9.37 -0.01
CA GLU A 75 17.04 8.60 -0.02
C GLU A 75 16.82 7.16 -0.51
N LEU A 76 15.59 6.64 -0.40
CA LEU A 76 15.21 5.31 -0.85
C LEU A 76 14.22 5.36 -2.02
N ARG A 77 14.55 4.64 -3.09
CA ARG A 77 13.71 4.50 -4.29
C ARG A 77 13.14 3.09 -4.49
N HIS A 78 13.69 2.10 -3.78
CA HIS A 78 13.30 0.70 -3.91
C HIS A 78 13.25 0.04 -2.53
N PHE A 79 12.11 -0.54 -2.18
CA PHE A 79 11.90 -1.27 -0.94
C PHE A 79 12.40 -2.71 -1.07
N GLN A 80 13.18 -3.17 -0.09
CA GLN A 80 13.53 -4.59 0.07
C GLN A 80 12.67 -5.28 1.14
N THR A 81 11.82 -4.51 1.84
CA THR A 81 10.83 -5.00 2.81
C THR A 81 10.07 -6.22 2.27
N PRO A 82 10.20 -7.39 2.90
CA PRO A 82 9.39 -8.55 2.56
C PRO A 82 7.91 -8.28 2.76
N ILE A 83 7.09 -8.69 1.79
CA ILE A 83 5.63 -8.58 1.85
C ILE A 83 4.98 -9.96 2.00
N ASP A 84 3.95 -10.04 2.84
CA ASP A 84 3.14 -11.25 3.01
C ASP A 84 1.67 -10.94 2.72
N LEU A 85 1.25 -11.16 1.48
CA LEU A 85 -0.13 -10.92 1.06
C LEU A 85 -1.06 -11.96 1.71
N LEU A 86 -1.59 -11.68 2.88
CA LEU A 86 -2.55 -12.57 3.56
C LEU A 86 -3.95 -12.51 2.92
N TRP A 87 -4.33 -11.35 2.39
CA TRP A 87 -5.67 -11.09 1.84
C TRP A 87 -5.66 -10.92 0.33
N GLY A 88 -6.87 -10.80 -0.24
CA GLY A 88 -7.07 -10.55 -1.67
C GLY A 88 -7.35 -11.82 -2.48
N THR A 89 -8.22 -11.67 -3.46
CA THR A 89 -8.50 -12.62 -4.52
C THR A 89 -7.29 -12.79 -5.44
N THR A 90 -7.29 -13.85 -6.25
CA THR A 90 -6.28 -14.06 -7.30
C THR A 90 -6.15 -12.85 -8.23
N PHE A 91 -7.27 -12.21 -8.58
CA PHE A 91 -7.27 -11.02 -9.42
C PHE A 91 -6.64 -9.81 -8.72
N GLU A 92 -7.04 -9.53 -7.48
CA GLU A 92 -6.49 -8.40 -6.70
C GLU A 92 -4.97 -8.55 -6.51
N ARG A 93 -4.51 -9.75 -6.15
CA ARG A 93 -3.07 -10.05 -6.02
C ARG A 93 -2.31 -9.84 -7.32
N ARG A 94 -2.88 -10.24 -8.47
CA ARG A 94 -2.28 -10.00 -9.79
C ARG A 94 -2.16 -8.50 -10.08
N VAL A 95 -3.20 -7.72 -9.75
CA VAL A 95 -3.14 -6.26 -9.88
C VAL A 95 -2.04 -5.70 -8.99
N TRP A 96 -1.97 -6.07 -7.71
CA TRP A 96 -0.96 -5.56 -6.79
C TRP A 96 0.48 -5.89 -7.22
N GLN A 97 0.69 -7.10 -7.75
CA GLN A 97 1.97 -7.48 -8.36
C GLN A 97 2.34 -6.60 -9.56
N GLU A 98 1.37 -6.21 -10.38
CA GLU A 98 1.58 -5.25 -11.47
C GLU A 98 1.91 -3.85 -10.93
N LEU A 99 1.24 -3.41 -9.86
CA LEU A 99 1.54 -2.11 -9.23
C LEU A 99 3.00 -2.06 -8.75
N SER A 100 3.50 -3.13 -8.13
CA SER A 100 4.89 -3.23 -7.67
C SER A 100 5.94 -3.12 -8.80
N ARG A 101 5.53 -3.24 -10.07
CA ARG A 101 6.41 -3.06 -11.23
C ARG A 101 6.48 -1.61 -11.71
N ILE A 102 5.59 -0.74 -11.25
CA ILE A 102 5.60 0.68 -11.64
C ILE A 102 6.81 1.34 -10.96
N PRO A 103 7.79 1.87 -11.70
CA PRO A 103 9.00 2.45 -11.11
C PRO A 103 8.73 3.70 -10.26
N TYR A 104 9.67 4.02 -9.37
CA TYR A 104 9.66 5.28 -8.62
C TYR A 104 9.68 6.48 -9.59
N GLY A 105 8.78 7.44 -9.40
CA GLY A 105 8.67 8.63 -10.25
C GLY A 105 7.92 8.41 -11.56
N GLU A 106 7.45 7.19 -11.83
CA GLU A 106 6.59 6.88 -12.96
C GLU A 106 5.14 6.64 -12.52
N THR A 107 4.22 6.87 -13.44
CA THR A 107 2.79 6.60 -13.26
C THR A 107 2.27 5.64 -14.32
N ARG A 108 1.15 4.99 -14.03
CA ARG A 108 0.34 4.28 -15.02
C ARG A 108 -1.12 4.68 -14.87
N SER A 109 -1.87 4.68 -15.96
CA SER A 109 -3.32 4.83 -15.91
C SER A 109 -3.98 3.52 -15.46
N TYR A 110 -5.21 3.61 -14.94
CA TYR A 110 -6.02 2.41 -14.66
C TYR A 110 -6.22 1.53 -15.90
N GLN A 111 -6.24 2.12 -17.10
CA GLN A 111 -6.37 1.41 -18.37
C GLN A 111 -5.09 0.63 -18.71
N GLU A 112 -3.92 1.26 -18.58
CA GLU A 112 -2.63 0.58 -18.81
C GLU A 112 -2.45 -0.61 -17.85
N VAL A 113 -2.80 -0.44 -16.57
CA VAL A 113 -2.75 -1.56 -15.61
C VAL A 113 -3.73 -2.67 -16.03
N ALA A 114 -4.93 -2.32 -16.51
CA ALA A 114 -5.91 -3.29 -16.98
C ALA A 114 -5.43 -4.08 -18.19
N GLU A 115 -4.70 -3.44 -19.10
CA GLU A 115 -4.05 -4.08 -20.24
C GLU A 115 -2.94 -5.04 -19.79
N SER A 116 -2.04 -4.58 -18.92
CA SER A 116 -0.96 -5.42 -18.36
C SER A 116 -1.48 -6.67 -17.65
N VAL A 117 -2.61 -6.55 -16.92
CA VAL A 117 -3.22 -7.69 -16.22
C VAL A 117 -4.20 -8.50 -17.08
N GLY A 118 -4.24 -8.25 -18.40
CA GLY A 118 -4.99 -9.07 -19.36
C GLY A 118 -6.51 -8.89 -19.29
N VAL A 119 -6.98 -7.76 -18.78
CA VAL A 119 -8.40 -7.39 -18.72
C VAL A 119 -8.61 -5.98 -19.31
N PRO A 120 -8.34 -5.76 -20.60
CA PRO A 120 -8.31 -4.41 -21.21
C PRO A 120 -9.63 -3.62 -21.09
N ARG A 121 -10.77 -4.28 -20.87
CA ARG A 121 -12.08 -3.63 -20.63
C ARG A 121 -12.45 -3.53 -19.14
N GLY A 122 -11.52 -3.90 -18.26
CA GLY A 122 -11.71 -4.12 -16.83
C GLY A 122 -11.17 -3.00 -15.93
N TYR A 123 -10.93 -1.79 -16.44
CA TYR A 123 -10.32 -0.70 -15.67
C TYR A 123 -11.07 -0.36 -14.37
N ARG A 124 -12.41 -0.52 -14.33
CA ARG A 124 -13.20 -0.35 -13.09
C ARG A 124 -12.90 -1.43 -12.04
N ALA A 125 -12.72 -2.67 -12.48
CA ALA A 125 -12.34 -3.77 -11.59
C ALA A 125 -10.91 -3.57 -11.07
N VAL A 126 -10.00 -3.11 -11.93
CA VAL A 126 -8.65 -2.70 -11.53
C VAL A 126 -8.70 -1.57 -10.52
N GLY A 127 -9.47 -0.50 -10.73
CA GLY A 127 -9.60 0.59 -9.77
C GLY A 127 -10.06 0.14 -8.38
N ARG A 128 -11.00 -0.82 -8.33
CA ARG A 128 -11.41 -1.47 -7.06
C ARG A 128 -10.28 -2.26 -6.42
N ALA A 129 -9.51 -3.03 -7.20
CA ALA A 129 -8.36 -3.78 -6.69
C ALA A 129 -7.24 -2.86 -6.18
N VAL A 130 -6.94 -1.77 -6.90
CA VAL A 130 -5.99 -0.72 -6.51
C VAL A 130 -6.40 -0.10 -5.16
N GLY A 131 -7.69 0.23 -5.00
CA GLY A 131 -8.22 0.81 -3.76
C GLY A 131 -8.21 -0.15 -2.56
N LYS A 132 -8.15 -1.47 -2.81
CA LYS A 132 -8.04 -2.51 -1.78
C LYS A 132 -6.62 -2.92 -1.46
N ASN A 133 -5.62 -2.23 -2.00
CA ASN A 133 -4.21 -2.54 -1.73
C ASN A 133 -3.96 -2.53 -0.20
N PRO A 134 -3.56 -3.66 0.40
CA PRO A 134 -3.35 -3.75 1.84
C PRO A 134 -2.02 -3.13 2.29
N ILE A 135 -1.06 -2.88 1.39
CA ILE A 135 0.30 -2.46 1.75
C ILE A 135 0.65 -1.18 0.98
N GLY A 136 0.12 -0.05 1.43
CA GLY A 136 0.36 1.26 0.79
C GLY A 136 1.84 1.64 0.72
N ILE A 137 2.20 2.53 -0.21
CA ILE A 137 3.57 2.98 -0.53
C ILE A 137 4.47 1.86 -1.10
N ILE A 138 4.65 0.75 -0.37
CA ILE A 138 5.47 -0.39 -0.78
C ILE A 138 4.87 -1.06 -2.01
N ILE A 139 3.55 -1.30 -2.01
CA ILE A 139 2.77 -1.55 -3.23
C ILE A 139 2.23 -0.18 -3.67
N PRO A 140 2.75 0.41 -4.76
CA PRO A 140 2.62 1.84 -5.00
C PRO A 140 1.30 2.18 -5.71
N CYS A 141 0.17 1.98 -5.04
CA CYS A 141 -1.16 2.30 -5.59
C CYS A 141 -1.36 3.80 -5.86
N HIS A 142 -0.55 4.68 -5.22
CA HIS A 142 -0.53 6.12 -5.51
C HIS A 142 0.01 6.45 -6.92
N ARG A 143 0.79 5.55 -7.54
CA ARG A 143 1.31 5.72 -8.92
C ARG A 143 0.27 5.44 -10.00
N VAL A 144 -0.95 4.99 -9.63
CA VAL A 144 -2.04 4.78 -10.58
C VAL A 144 -2.92 6.03 -10.67
N ILE A 145 -3.03 6.61 -11.86
CA ILE A 145 -3.74 7.87 -12.11
C ILE A 145 -4.83 7.71 -13.18
N LEU A 146 -5.62 8.76 -13.40
CA LEU A 146 -6.59 8.80 -14.50
C LEU A 146 -5.84 8.98 -15.84
N SER A 147 -6.45 8.54 -16.94
CA SER A 147 -5.83 8.62 -18.28
C SER A 147 -5.64 10.04 -18.80
N ASP A 148 -6.33 11.02 -18.22
CA ASP A 148 -6.18 12.46 -18.51
C ASP A 148 -5.07 13.13 -17.69
N GLY A 149 -4.32 12.36 -16.88
CA GLY A 149 -3.30 12.87 -15.96
C GLY A 149 -3.83 13.27 -14.59
N GLY A 150 -5.15 13.22 -14.37
CA GLY A 150 -5.77 13.58 -13.09
C GLY A 150 -5.55 12.56 -11.98
N LEU A 151 -5.76 13.00 -10.73
CA LEU A 151 -5.73 12.10 -9.58
C LEU A 151 -6.97 11.21 -9.52
N GLY A 152 -6.76 9.90 -9.56
CA GLY A 152 -7.77 8.95 -9.08
C GLY A 152 -7.80 8.87 -7.55
N GLY A 153 -8.83 8.23 -6.99
CA GLY A 153 -8.99 8.06 -5.54
C GLY A 153 -7.78 7.42 -4.84
N PHE A 154 -7.62 7.74 -3.55
CA PHE A 154 -6.56 7.21 -2.70
C PHE A 154 -7.06 7.00 -1.26
N GLY A 155 -6.73 5.87 -0.65
CA GLY A 155 -7.24 5.50 0.67
C GLY A 155 -6.86 6.46 1.80
N ALA A 156 -5.76 7.21 1.66
CA ALA A 156 -5.31 8.23 2.60
C ALA A 156 -5.68 9.68 2.19
N GLY A 157 -6.51 9.83 1.15
CA GLY A 157 -6.92 11.13 0.61
C GLY A 157 -6.03 11.64 -0.54
N LEU A 158 -6.57 12.56 -1.34
CA LEU A 158 -5.91 13.06 -2.55
C LEU A 158 -4.66 13.89 -2.25
N GLU A 159 -4.64 14.63 -1.15
CA GLU A 159 -3.47 15.40 -0.72
C GLU A 159 -2.28 14.51 -0.41
N ALA A 160 -2.49 13.38 0.27
CA ALA A 160 -1.44 12.40 0.51
C ALA A 160 -0.92 11.80 -0.81
N LYS A 161 -1.81 11.46 -1.76
CA LYS A 161 -1.40 10.97 -3.08
C LYS A 161 -0.57 11.99 -3.85
N ARG A 162 -1.00 13.26 -3.85
CA ARG A 162 -0.29 14.36 -4.49
C ARG A 162 1.09 14.56 -3.87
N TYR A 163 1.17 14.52 -2.53
CA TYR A 163 2.42 14.60 -1.81
C TYR A 163 3.38 13.47 -2.23
N LEU A 164 2.91 12.22 -2.25
CA LEU A 164 3.74 11.07 -2.62
C LEU A 164 4.23 11.18 -4.06
N LEU A 165 3.36 11.54 -5.01
CA LEU A 165 3.78 11.73 -6.40
C LEU A 165 4.80 12.87 -6.55
N ASN A 166 4.61 13.98 -5.86
CA ASN A 166 5.58 15.09 -5.85
C ASN A 166 6.90 14.69 -5.18
N LEU A 167 6.85 13.93 -4.10
CA LEU A 167 8.03 13.36 -3.44
C LEU A 167 8.86 12.54 -4.42
N GLU A 168 8.18 11.77 -5.28
CA GLU A 168 8.80 10.94 -6.30
C GLU A 168 9.23 11.69 -7.57
N GLY A 169 9.05 13.02 -7.62
CA GLY A 169 9.41 13.84 -8.77
C GLY A 169 8.37 13.88 -9.88
N HIS A 170 7.13 13.48 -9.61
CA HIS A 170 5.99 13.56 -10.53
C HIS A 170 4.95 14.58 -10.01
N PRO A 171 5.24 15.89 -10.07
CA PRO A 171 4.31 16.90 -9.57
C PRO A 171 3.03 16.93 -10.41
N ILE A 172 1.88 16.87 -9.73
CA ILE A 172 0.56 17.05 -10.35
C ILE A 172 -0.01 18.36 -9.86
N SER A 173 -0.39 19.24 -10.80
CA SER A 173 -1.04 20.52 -10.52
C SER A 173 -2.37 20.31 -9.76
N PRO A 174 -2.77 21.26 -8.89
CA PRO A 174 -4.05 21.22 -8.18
C PRO A 174 -5.24 21.01 -9.12
#